data_AF-A0A0G1VYR3-F1
#
_entry.id   AF-A0A0G1VYR3-F1
#
_cell.length_a   1.000
_cell.length_b   1.000
_cell.length_c   1.000
_cell.angle_alpha   90.00
_cell.angle_beta   90.00
_cell.angle_gamma   90.00
#
_symmetry.space_group_name_H-M   'P 1'
#
loop_
_entity.id
_entity.type
_entity.pdbx_description
1 polymer ?
#
loop_
_entity_poly.entity_id
_entity_poly.type
_entity_poly.pdbx_seq_one_letter_code
_entity_poly.pdbx_strand_id
1 'polypeptide(L)'
;MLDSLPSQPKGVIHCFSGGLQEVREAKRRGLFIGIDGNVTYSKHLQTIIPSIPLSMILLETDAPYLTPLPHRGTRNEPKHIPIIAKKIAELKDMARKDVETTTTANAYLLFPIPKISSGFDKRRSP
;
A
#
# COMPACT_ATOMS: atom_id res chain seq x y z
N MET A 1 -6.31 1.41 23.97
CA MET A 1 -7.30 1.89 22.98
C MET A 1 -7.69 0.81 21.97
N LEU A 2 -6.75 0.03 21.39
CA LEU A 2 -7.09 -1.18 20.62
C LEU A 2 -7.29 -2.41 21.51
N ASP A 3 -6.53 -2.52 22.60
CA ASP A 3 -6.60 -3.65 23.55
C ASP A 3 -7.90 -3.69 24.37
N SER A 4 -8.68 -2.62 24.34
CA SER A 4 -9.98 -2.51 25.02
C SER A 4 -11.15 -2.94 24.14
N LEU A 5 -10.91 -3.36 22.90
CA LEU A 5 -11.95 -3.81 21.99
C LEU A 5 -12.31 -5.28 22.27
N PRO A 6 -13.61 -5.65 22.15
CA PRO A 6 -14.07 -7.01 22.44
C PRO A 6 -13.52 -8.07 21.48
N SER A 7 -13.04 -7.64 20.30
CA SER A 7 -12.38 -8.48 19.32
C SER A 7 -11.32 -7.68 18.57
N GLN A 8 -10.26 -8.34 18.12
CA GLN A 8 -9.22 -7.71 17.32
C GLN A 8 -9.81 -7.21 15.98
N PRO A 9 -9.82 -5.89 15.72
CA PRO A 9 -10.36 -5.36 14.48
C PRO A 9 -9.44 -5.72 13.31
N LYS A 10 -10.04 -5.99 12.15
CA LYS A 10 -9.34 -5.96 10.87
C LYS A 10 -9.13 -4.49 10.50
N GLY A 11 -7.91 -4.13 10.12
CA GLY A 11 -7.59 -2.74 9.84
C GLY A 11 -6.27 -2.58 9.11
N VAL A 12 -5.98 -1.33 8.76
CA VAL A 12 -4.72 -0.89 8.18
C VAL A 12 -4.15 0.24 9.03
N ILE A 13 -2.83 0.22 9.24
CA ILE A 13 -2.11 1.40 9.69
C ILE A 13 -1.87 2.27 8.45
N HIS A 14 -2.80 3.21 8.23
CA HIS A 14 -2.75 4.19 7.15
C HIS A 14 -1.53 5.12 7.30
N CYS A 15 -0.97 5.54 6.17
CA CYS A 15 0.13 6.47 6.06
C CYS A 15 1.31 6.09 6.96
N PHE A 16 1.80 4.86 6.78
CA PHE A 16 2.74 4.27 7.71
C PHE A 16 4.06 5.06 7.77
N SER A 17 4.41 5.49 8.98
CA SER A 17 5.64 6.23 9.27
C SER A 17 6.43 5.65 10.45
N GLY A 18 6.00 4.48 10.97
CA GLY A 18 6.65 3.78 12.09
C GLY A 18 7.90 3.02 11.70
N GLY A 19 8.43 2.22 12.64
CA GLY A 19 9.62 1.37 12.45
C GLY A 19 9.31 -0.13 12.51
N LEU A 20 10.36 -0.95 12.62
CA LEU A 20 10.23 -2.41 12.64
C LEU A 20 9.47 -2.93 13.87
N GLN A 21 9.44 -2.19 14.98
CA GLN A 21 8.65 -2.57 16.16
C GLN A 21 7.15 -2.50 15.86
N GLU A 22 6.71 -1.41 15.24
CA GLU A 22 5.32 -1.20 14.81
C GLU A 22 4.92 -2.20 13.73
N VAL A 23 5.83 -2.57 12.81
CA VAL A 23 5.58 -3.65 11.83
C VAL A 23 5.32 -4.99 12.53
N ARG A 24 6.11 -5.35 13.55
CA ARG A 24 5.91 -6.58 14.32
C ARG A 24 4.58 -6.56 15.08
N GLU A 25 4.23 -5.42 15.63
CA GLU A 25 2.96 -5.21 16.31
C GLU A 25 1.77 -5.37 15.35
N ALA A 26 1.83 -4.73 14.19
CA ALA A 26 0.83 -4.85 13.14
C ALA A 26 0.66 -6.31 12.71
N LYS A 27 1.77 -7.03 12.52
CA LYS A 27 1.76 -8.46 12.18
C LYS A 27 1.08 -9.29 13.25
N ARG A 28 1.39 -9.08 14.54
CA ARG A 28 0.79 -9.81 15.66
C ARG A 28 -0.73 -9.61 15.71
N ARG A 29 -1.19 -8.42 15.34
CA ARG A 29 -2.60 -8.03 15.34
C ARG A 29 -3.36 -8.37 14.05
N GLY A 30 -2.68 -8.88 13.02
CA GLY A 30 -3.28 -9.13 11.71
C GLY A 30 -3.68 -7.84 10.98
N LEU A 31 -2.98 -6.72 11.25
CA LEU A 31 -3.20 -5.44 10.59
C LEU A 31 -2.36 -5.32 9.32
N PHE A 32 -2.92 -4.64 8.32
CA PHE A 32 -2.21 -4.22 7.12
C PHE A 32 -1.41 -2.93 7.38
N ILE A 33 -0.51 -2.60 6.45
CA ILE A 33 0.34 -1.41 6.47
C ILE A 33 0.14 -0.67 5.15
N GLY A 34 -0.33 0.57 5.23
CA GLY A 34 -0.53 1.45 4.08
C GLY A 34 0.76 2.18 3.71
N ILE A 35 1.14 2.12 2.43
CA ILE A 35 2.38 2.71 1.89
C ILE A 35 2.07 3.72 0.79
N ASP A 36 2.55 4.95 0.99
CA ASP A 36 2.30 6.11 0.13
C ASP A 36 3.46 6.47 -0.80
N GLY A 37 3.28 7.56 -1.55
CA GLY A 37 4.28 8.10 -2.47
C GLY A 37 5.58 8.55 -1.80
N ASN A 38 5.56 8.80 -0.49
CA ASN A 38 6.78 9.11 0.27
C ASN A 38 7.80 7.97 0.28
N VAL A 39 7.41 6.72 -0.04
CA VAL A 39 8.33 5.59 -0.24
C VAL A 39 9.39 5.87 -1.31
N THR A 40 9.10 6.78 -2.24
CA THR A 40 10.04 7.16 -3.31
C THR A 40 11.21 8.02 -2.84
N TYR A 41 11.12 8.68 -1.68
CA TYR A 41 12.15 9.60 -1.17
C TYR A 41 12.48 9.46 0.33
N SER A 42 11.64 8.80 1.12
CA SER A 42 11.91 8.56 2.55
C SER A 42 12.91 7.42 2.71
N LYS A 43 14.14 7.74 3.11
CA LYS A 43 15.19 6.75 3.38
C LYS A 43 14.76 5.75 4.46
N HIS A 44 14.11 6.24 5.52
CA HIS A 44 13.58 5.41 6.60
C HIS A 44 12.57 4.38 6.10
N LEU A 45 11.60 4.80 5.26
CA LEU A 45 10.67 3.84 4.66
C LEU A 45 11.41 2.81 3.79
N GLN A 46 12.34 3.27 2.95
CA GLN A 46 13.05 2.40 2.03
C GLN A 46 13.87 1.31 2.74
N THR A 47 14.41 1.58 3.93
CA THR A 47 15.16 0.57 4.70
C THR A 47 14.26 -0.47 5.35
N ILE A 48 13.00 -0.15 5.66
CA ILE A 48 12.08 -1.07 6.33
C ILE A 48 11.25 -1.93 5.36
N ILE A 49 10.90 -1.42 4.17
CA ILE A 49 10.07 -2.12 3.17
C ILE A 49 10.56 -3.55 2.85
N PRO A 50 11.87 -3.83 2.71
CA PRO A 50 12.36 -5.19 2.49
C PRO A 50 11.90 -6.17 3.57
N SER A 51 11.80 -5.71 4.83
CA SER A 51 11.43 -6.52 6.01
C SER A 51 9.92 -6.72 6.18
N ILE A 52 9.08 -5.96 5.47
CA ILE A 52 7.61 -6.07 5.58
C ILE A 52 7.12 -7.17 4.61
N PRO A 53 6.39 -8.20 5.07
CA PRO A 53 5.76 -9.17 4.17
C PRO A 53 4.82 -8.49 3.18
N LEU A 54 4.91 -8.83 1.89
CA LEU A 54 4.06 -8.21 0.86
C LEU A 54 2.55 -8.44 1.13
N SER A 55 2.21 -9.57 1.76
CA SER A 55 0.84 -9.90 2.19
C SER A 55 0.28 -8.98 3.27
N MET A 56 1.08 -8.06 3.83
CA MET A 56 0.63 -7.05 4.77
C MET A 56 0.53 -5.66 4.15
N ILE A 57 0.97 -5.46 2.91
CA ILE A 57 1.06 -4.12 2.30
C ILE A 57 -0.24 -3.77 1.58
N LEU A 58 -0.68 -2.52 1.76
CA LEU A 58 -1.67 -1.84 0.92
C LEU A 58 -1.01 -0.62 0.27
N LEU A 59 -1.42 -0.33 -0.97
CA LEU A 59 -0.95 0.85 -1.70
C LEU A 59 -1.96 1.97 -1.55
N GLU A 60 -1.47 3.17 -1.30
CA GLU A 60 -2.28 4.38 -1.19
C GLU A 60 -1.52 5.58 -1.70
N THR A 61 -2.20 6.67 -2.02
CA THR A 61 -1.53 7.91 -2.44
C THR A 61 -1.56 8.99 -1.36
N ASP A 62 -2.53 8.91 -0.44
CA ASP A 62 -2.89 10.01 0.45
C ASP A 62 -3.11 11.34 -0.30
N ALA A 63 -3.63 11.26 -1.53
CA ALA A 63 -3.90 12.44 -2.34
C ALA A 63 -4.87 13.38 -1.60
N PRO A 64 -4.57 14.69 -1.51
CA PRO A 64 -3.66 15.46 -2.38
C PRO A 64 -2.18 15.55 -1.92
N TYR A 65 -1.79 14.85 -0.86
CA TYR A 65 -0.47 14.92 -0.23
C TYR A 65 0.49 13.83 -0.72
N LEU A 66 1.74 13.86 -0.26
CA LEU A 66 2.75 12.79 -0.45
C LEU A 66 3.04 12.39 -1.91
N THR A 67 3.02 13.36 -2.82
CA THR A 67 3.28 13.13 -4.24
C THR A 67 4.61 12.40 -4.46
N PRO A 68 4.59 11.20 -5.10
CA PRO A 68 5.80 10.43 -5.32
C PRO A 68 6.73 11.13 -6.32
N LEU A 69 8.02 10.83 -6.25
CA LEU A 69 8.95 11.15 -7.33
C LEU A 69 8.54 10.42 -8.63
N PRO A 70 8.68 11.05 -9.81
CA PRO A 70 9.32 12.35 -10.05
C PRO A 70 8.40 13.57 -9.90
N HIS A 71 7.14 13.40 -9.48
CA HIS A 71 6.13 14.47 -9.44
C HIS A 71 6.10 15.28 -8.14
N ARG A 72 7.05 15.06 -7.22
CA ARG A 72 7.09 15.70 -5.91
C ARG A 72 7.07 17.23 -6.02
N GLY A 73 6.35 17.88 -5.11
CA GLY A 73 6.16 19.34 -5.13
C GLY A 73 4.93 19.81 -5.91
N THR A 74 4.21 18.89 -6.57
CA THR A 74 2.90 19.13 -7.19
C THR A 74 1.79 18.43 -6.41
N ARG A 75 0.52 18.69 -6.74
CA ARG A 75 -0.64 18.01 -6.13
C ARG A 75 -0.61 16.50 -6.45
N ASN A 76 -0.82 15.66 -5.45
CA ASN A 76 -0.90 14.21 -5.67
C ASN A 76 -2.25 13.79 -6.22
N GLU A 77 -2.29 12.65 -6.90
CA GLU A 77 -3.49 12.09 -7.52
C GLU A 77 -3.50 10.56 -7.40
N PRO A 78 -4.68 9.91 -7.35
CA PRO A 78 -4.80 8.45 -7.32
C PRO A 78 -4.06 7.72 -8.46
N LYS A 79 -3.87 8.37 -9.61
CA LYS A 79 -3.17 7.81 -10.77
C LYS A 79 -1.70 7.46 -10.49
N HIS A 80 -1.13 7.91 -9.37
CA HIS A 80 0.26 7.63 -9.00
C HIS A 80 0.48 6.30 -8.26
N ILE A 81 -0.57 5.52 -7.93
CA ILE A 81 -0.43 4.16 -7.36
C ILE A 81 0.60 3.28 -8.11
N PRO A 82 0.64 3.24 -9.46
CA PRO A 82 1.62 2.43 -10.18
C PRO A 82 3.08 2.80 -9.90
N ILE A 83 3.37 4.06 -9.56
CA ILE A 83 4.71 4.53 -9.20
C ILE A 83 5.12 3.95 -7.84
N ILE A 84 4.18 3.90 -6.91
CA ILE A 84 4.37 3.36 -5.56
C ILE A 84 4.59 1.85 -5.63
N ALA A 85 3.75 1.15 -6.42
CA ALA A 85 3.91 -0.28 -6.69
C ALA A 85 5.30 -0.60 -7.28
N LYS A 86 5.74 0.19 -8.27
CA LYS A 86 7.06 0.05 -8.89
C LYS A 86 8.17 0.22 -7.86
N LYS A 87 8.10 1.26 -7.01
CA LYS A 87 9.13 1.50 -6.01
C LYS A 87 9.22 0.37 -4.97
N ILE A 88 8.08 -0.18 -4.54
CA ILE A 88 8.06 -1.32 -3.63
C ILE A 88 8.67 -2.56 -4.30
N ALA A 89 8.35 -2.82 -5.57
CA ALA A 89 8.91 -3.93 -6.32
C ALA A 89 10.45 -3.84 -6.42
N GLU A 90 10.99 -2.65 -6.69
CA GLU A 90 12.44 -2.39 -6.68
C GLU A 90 13.06 -2.70 -5.31
N LEU A 91 12.45 -2.23 -4.22
CA LEU A 91 12.97 -2.42 -2.86
C LEU A 91 12.90 -3.89 -2.39
N LYS A 92 12.01 -4.68 -2.97
CA LYS A 92 11.79 -6.08 -2.61
C LYS A 92 12.37 -7.08 -3.62
N ASP A 93 13.07 -6.59 -4.65
CA ASP A 93 13.66 -7.38 -5.73
C ASP A 93 12.67 -8.38 -6.35
N MET A 94 11.54 -7.87 -6.84
CA MET A 94 10.45 -8.69 -7.40
C MET A 94 9.73 -7.99 -8.54
N ALA A 95 8.86 -8.73 -9.25
CA ALA A 95 8.10 -8.14 -10.34
C ALA A 95 7.03 -7.17 -9.81
N ARG A 96 6.91 -6.02 -10.46
CA ARG A 96 5.84 -5.03 -10.19
C ARG A 96 4.45 -5.66 -10.20
N LYS A 97 4.21 -6.60 -11.12
CA LYS A 97 2.92 -7.31 -11.24
C LYS A 97 2.57 -8.12 -9.99
N ASP A 98 3.56 -8.69 -9.31
CA ASP A 98 3.34 -9.46 -8.07
C ASP A 98 2.94 -8.54 -6.92
N VAL A 99 3.56 -7.34 -6.85
CA VAL A 99 3.17 -6.28 -5.92
C VAL A 99 1.74 -5.83 -6.18
N GLU A 100 1.39 -5.51 -7.42
CA GLU A 100 0.03 -5.10 -7.79
C GLU A 100 -0.99 -6.19 -7.44
N THR A 101 -0.72 -7.43 -7.82
CA THR A 101 -1.63 -8.56 -7.62
C THR A 101 -1.85 -8.81 -6.13
N THR A 102 -0.76 -8.86 -5.35
CA THR A 102 -0.83 -9.15 -3.92
C THR A 102 -1.50 -8.02 -3.14
N THR A 103 -1.10 -6.77 -3.39
CA THR A 103 -1.67 -5.61 -2.67
C THR A 103 -3.14 -5.37 -3.05
N THR A 104 -3.54 -5.66 -4.29
CA THR A 104 -4.95 -5.68 -4.70
C THR A 104 -5.73 -6.77 -3.96
N ALA A 105 -5.19 -7.98 -3.87
CA ALA A 105 -5.81 -9.06 -3.11
C ALA A 105 -5.96 -8.70 -1.63
N ASN A 106 -4.94 -8.08 -1.03
CA ASN A 106 -4.97 -7.57 0.35
C ASN A 106 -6.11 -6.55 0.54
N ALA A 107 -6.31 -5.62 -0.41
CA ALA A 107 -7.37 -4.64 -0.34
C ALA A 107 -8.76 -5.28 -0.34
N TYR A 108 -8.98 -6.31 -1.18
CA TYR A 108 -10.21 -7.10 -1.18
C TYR A 108 -10.41 -7.94 0.09
N LEU A 109 -9.33 -8.35 0.76
CA LEU A 109 -9.41 -9.07 2.02
C LEU A 109 -9.80 -8.15 3.18
N LEU A 110 -9.34 -6.89 3.15
CA LEU A 110 -9.61 -5.91 4.20
C LEU A 110 -10.97 -5.22 4.01
N PHE A 111 -11.23 -4.69 2.81
CA PHE A 111 -12.39 -3.85 2.55
C PHE A 111 -13.51 -4.66 1.89
N PRO A 112 -14.78 -4.46 2.31
CA PRO A 112 -15.95 -5.12 1.73
C PRO A 112 -16.33 -4.50 0.38
N ILE A 113 -15.42 -4.54 -0.59
CA ILE A 113 -15.62 -3.98 -1.94
C ILE A 113 -15.87 -5.09 -2.96
N PRO A 114 -16.81 -4.91 -3.91
CA PRO A 114 -17.05 -5.88 -4.97
C PRO A 114 -15.79 -6.08 -5.81
N LYS A 115 -15.44 -7.33 -6.10
CA LYS A 115 -14.41 -7.62 -7.08
C LYS A 115 -14.87 -7.09 -8.44
N ILE A 116 -14.11 -6.15 -8.99
CA ILE A 116 -14.34 -5.71 -10.37
C ILE A 116 -13.94 -6.87 -11.27
N SER A 117 -14.93 -7.56 -11.84
CA SER A 117 -14.69 -8.52 -12.92
C SER A 117 -13.98 -7.79 -14.06
N SER A 118 -12.85 -8.32 -14.51
CA SER A 118 -12.04 -7.75 -15.60
C SER A 118 -12.85 -7.72 -16.91
N GLY A 119 -13.66 -6.69 -17.08
CA GLY A 119 -14.46 -6.41 -18.26
C GLY A 119 -14.06 -5.06 -18.83
N PHE A 120 -12.79 -4.90 -19.20
CA PHE A 120 -12.42 -3.84 -20.15
C PHE A 120 -12.86 -4.34 -21.54
N ASP A 121 -14.15 -4.20 -21.85
CA ASP A 121 -14.64 -4.42 -23.21
C ASP A 121 -13.94 -3.39 -24.11
N LYS A 122 -13.00 -3.85 -24.94
CA LYS A 122 -12.26 -3.03 -25.90
C LYS A 122 -13.15 -2.45 -27.01
N ARG A 123 -14.48 -2.57 -26.96
CA ARG A 123 -15.44 -2.08 -27.98
C ARG A 123 -16.02 -0.68 -27.70
N ARG A 124 -15.27 0.20 -27.03
CA ARG A 124 -15.61 1.63 -27.00
C ARG A 124 -14.36 2.49 -27.15
N SER A 125 -13.88 2.58 -28.39
CA SER A 125 -13.21 3.79 -28.89
C SER A 125 -14.27 4.66 -29.57
N PRO A 126 -14.31 5.99 -29.35
CA PRO A 126 -14.98 6.88 -30.29
C PRO A 126 -14.29 6.88 -31.66
#